data_AF-A0A822IMZ1-F1
#
_entry.id   AF-A0A822IMZ1-F1
#
_cell.length_a   1.000
_cell.length_b   1.000
_cell.length_c   1.000
_cell.angle_alpha   90.00
_cell.angle_beta   90.00
_cell.angle_gamma   90.00
#
_symmetry.space_group_name_H-M   'P 1'
#
loop_
_entity.id
_entity.type
_entity.pdbx_description
1 polymer ?
#
loop_
_entity_poly.entity_id
_entity_poly.type
_entity_poly.pdbx_seq_one_letter_code
_entity_poly.pdbx_strand_id
1 'polypeptide(L)' 'MYSGESWDLGSGYELRIKDFNRDRVYALLALEKDGIVVKEEVIRAGDYFTYNTTSNGIEITMLSLKIAGMFSNG' A
#
# COMPACT_ATOMS: atom_id res chain seq x y z
N MET A 1 -9.29 4.10 -4.78
CA MET A 1 -9.29 2.66 -4.50
C MET A 1 -10.38 2.39 -3.50
N TYR A 2 -11.31 1.49 -3.83
CA TYR A 2 -12.32 1.02 -2.89
C TYR A 2 -11.80 -0.19 -2.10
N SER A 3 -12.38 -0.46 -0.93
CA SER A 3 -12.01 -1.65 -0.14
C SER A 3 -12.32 -2.92 -0.92
N GLY A 4 -11.39 -3.88 -0.96
CA GLY A 4 -11.55 -5.12 -1.73
C GLY A 4 -11.18 -4.99 -3.21
N GLU A 5 -10.94 -3.78 -3.70
CA GLU A 5 -10.28 -3.58 -4.98
C GLU A 5 -8.76 -3.57 -4.80
N SER A 6 -8.09 -3.85 -5.89
CA SER A 6 -6.67 -3.67 -6.01
C SER A 6 -6.34 -2.59 -7.02
N TRP A 7 -5.18 -1.96 -6.81
CA TRP A 7 -4.64 -0.98 -7.72
C TRP A 7 -3.39 -1.54 -8.39
N ASP A 8 -3.50 -1.79 -9.70
CA ASP A 8 -2.36 -2.12 -10.54
C ASP A 8 -1.43 -0.90 -10.65
N LEU A 9 -0.20 -1.08 -10.17
CA LEU A 9 0.86 -0.08 -10.21
C LEU A 9 1.82 -0.29 -11.40
N GLY A 10 1.56 -1.32 -12.21
CA GLY A 10 2.37 -1.74 -13.34
C GLY A 10 3.54 -2.64 -12.95
N SER A 11 4.17 -3.24 -13.96
CA SER A 11 5.31 -4.15 -13.78
C SER A 11 5.02 -5.30 -12.80
N GLY A 12 3.77 -5.76 -12.72
CA GLY A 12 3.33 -6.83 -11.83
C GLY A 12 3.19 -6.42 -10.36
N TYR A 13 3.29 -5.13 -10.02
CA TYR A 13 3.00 -4.64 -8.68
C TYR A 13 1.52 -4.31 -8.52
N GLU A 14 0.94 -4.74 -7.41
CA GLU A 14 -0.47 -4.53 -7.09
C GLU A 14 -0.60 -4.11 -5.63
N LEU A 15 -1.29 -3.00 -5.36
CA LEU A 15 -1.57 -2.54 -4.00
C LEU A 15 -3.00 -2.92 -3.60
N ARG A 16 -3.17 -3.44 -2.39
CA ARG A 16 -4.46 -3.84 -1.83
C ARG A 16 -4.70 -3.22 -0.46
N ILE A 17 -5.92 -2.78 -0.23
CA ILE A 17 -6.42 -2.46 1.11
C ILE A 17 -7.01 -3.75 1.67
N LYS A 18 -6.38 -4.32 2.71
CA LYS A 18 -6.89 -5.53 3.37
C LYS A 18 -7.92 -5.22 4.45
N ASP A 19 -7.67 -4.17 5.23
CA ASP A 19 -8.54 -3.76 6.31
C ASP A 19 -8.33 -2.29 6.68
N PHE A 20 -9.23 -1.72 7.46
CA PHE A 20 -9.10 -0.40 8.06
C PHE A 20 -9.82 -0.36 9.41
N ASN A 21 -9.30 0.44 10.34
CA ASN A 21 -9.94 0.55 11.64
C ASN A 21 -11.28 1.31 11.55
N ARG A 22 -12.14 1.12 12.55
CA ARG A 22 -13.48 1.74 12.61
C ARG A 22 -13.45 3.27 12.43
N ASP A 23 -12.44 3.93 12.97
CA ASP A 23 -12.29 5.38 12.91
C ASP A 23 -11.63 5.87 11.61
N ARG A 24 -11.25 4.95 10.71
CA ARG A 24 -10.61 5.23 9.42
C ARG A 24 -9.38 6.13 9.55
N VAL A 25 -8.60 5.90 10.60
CA VAL A 25 -7.31 6.56 10.85
C VAL A 25 -6.16 5.64 10.43
N TYR A 26 -6.35 4.32 10.48
CA TYR A 26 -5.36 3.33 10.09
C TYR A 26 -5.91 2.37 9.05
N ALA A 27 -5.07 1.97 8.09
CA ALA A 27 -5.34 0.93 7.10
C ALA A 27 -4.25 -0.12 7.11
N LEU A 28 -4.62 -1.38 6.91
CA LEU A 28 -3.69 -2.45 6.57
C LEU A 28 -3.56 -2.52 5.05
N LEU A 29 -2.37 -2.19 4.54
CA LEU A 29 -2.04 -2.27 3.12
C LEU A 29 -1.13 -3.46 2.84
N ALA A 30 -1.37 -4.12 1.71
CA ALA A 30 -0.48 -5.14 1.17
C ALA A 30 -0.03 -4.74 -0.24
N LEU A 31 1.28 -4.75 -0.47
CA LEU A 31 1.90 -4.65 -1.79
C LEU A 31 2.28 -6.05 -2.24
N GLU A 32 1.76 -6.45 -3.39
CA GLU A 32 2.06 -7.71 -4.06
C GLU A 32 2.95 -7.47 -5.28
N LYS A 33 3.84 -8.42 -5.57
CA LYS A 33 4.63 -8.52 -6.80
C LYS A 33 4.36 -9.89 -7.42
N ASP A 34 3.77 -9.89 -8.61
CA ASP A 34 3.40 -11.11 -9.34
C ASP A 34 2.56 -12.08 -8.48
N GLY A 35 1.64 -11.52 -7.68
CA GLY A 35 0.75 -12.26 -6.76
C GLY A 35 1.37 -12.67 -5.41
N ILE A 36 2.62 -12.29 -5.13
CA ILE A 36 3.31 -12.59 -3.87
C ILE A 36 3.39 -11.31 -3.03
N VAL A 37 2.93 -11.36 -1.78
CA VAL A 37 3.05 -10.22 -0.85
C VAL A 37 4.52 -9.94 -0.56
N VAL A 38 5.00 -8.77 -0.99
CA VAL A 38 6.38 -8.30 -0.75
C VAL A 38 6.46 -7.32 0.41
N LYS A 39 5.35 -6.67 0.76
CA LYS A 39 5.24 -5.80 1.93
C LYS A 39 3.81 -5.74 2.44
N GLU A 40 3.65 -5.77 3.75
CA GLU A 40 2.38 -5.54 4.43
C GLU A 40 2.62 -4.61 5.63
N GLU A 41 1.79 -3.58 5.77
CA GLU A 41 1.99 -2.54 6.78
C GLU A 41 0.67 -1.90 7.22
N VAL A 42 0.55 -1.63 8.52
CA VAL A 42 -0.50 -0.74 9.05
C VAL A 42 -0.03 0.70 8.91
N ILE A 43 -0.69 1.47 8.05
CA ILE A 43 -0.37 2.86 7.78
C ILE A 43 -1.43 3.80 8.33
N ARG A 44 -1.02 4.96 8.83
CA ARG A 44 -1.95 6.02 9.24
C ARG A 44 -2.33 6.91 8.06
N ALA A 45 -3.57 7.38 8.01
CA ALA A 45 -3.96 8.45 7.11
C ALA A 45 -3.09 9.70 7.35
N GLY A 46 -2.59 10.28 6.26
CA GLY A 46 -1.63 11.37 6.23
C GLY A 46 -0.20 10.92 5.95
N ASP A 47 0.13 9.67 6.24
CA ASP A 47 1.50 9.14 6.14
C ASP A 47 1.78 8.52 4.76
N TYR A 48 3.05 8.14 4.55
CA TYR A 48 3.53 7.52 3.33
C TYR A 48 3.73 6.02 3.53
N PHE A 49 3.14 5.24 2.63
CA PHE A 49 3.51 3.84 2.44
C PHE A 49 4.70 3.79 1.47
N THR A 50 5.85 3.32 1.94
CA THR A 50 7.07 3.22 1.13
C THR A 50 7.50 1.77 0.97
N TYR A 51 8.05 1.43 -0.18
CA TYR A 51 8.71 0.14 -0.41
C TYR A 51 10.08 0.38 -1.02
N ASN A 52 11.10 -0.12 -0.31
CA ASN A 52 12.48 -0.08 -0.76
C ASN A 52 12.91 -1.47 -1.20
N THR A 53 13.73 -1.54 -2.24
CA THR A 53 14.41 -2.76 -2.67
C THR A 53 15.91 -2.53 -2.69
N THR A 54 16.69 -3.60 -2.64
CA THR A 54 18.13 -3.53 -2.92
C THR A 54 18.38 -3.92 -4.36
N SER A 55 19.11 -3.09 -5.11
CA SER A 55 19.61 -3.40 -6.45
C SER A 55 21.11 -3.12 -6.48
N ASN A 56 21.91 -4.12 -6.84
CA ASN A 56 23.39 -4.03 -6.84
C ASN A 56 23.98 -3.50 -5.53
N GLY A 57 23.40 -3.89 -4.38
CA GLY A 57 23.84 -3.45 -3.05
C GLY A 57 23.39 -2.03 -2.67
N ILE A 58 22.63 -1.35 -3.51
CA ILE A 58 22.10 -0.01 -3.26
C ILE A 58 20.62 -0.11 -2.90
N GLU A 59 20.21 0.53 -1.81
CA GLU A 59 18.80 0.67 -1.44
C GLU A 59 18.13 1.74 -2.32
N ILE A 60 17.02 1.36 -2.96
CA ILE A 60 16.25 2.21 -3.85
C ILE A 60 14.79 2.19 -3.39
N THR A 61 14.19 3.37 -3.23
CA THR A 61 12.73 3.49 -3.04
C THR A 61 12.03 3.22 -4.36
N MET A 62 11.36 2.07 -4.44
CA MET A 62 10.60 1.63 -5.61
C MET A 62 9.18 2.20 -5.60
N LEU A 63 8.61 2.40 -4.41
CA LEU A 63 7.27 2.92 -4.25
C LEU A 63 7.24 3.90 -3.07
N SER A 64 6.57 5.03 -3.27
CA SER A 64 6.19 5.95 -2.21
C SER A 64 4.80 6.50 -2.51
N LEU A 65 3.84 6.16 -1.66
CA LEU A 65 2.44 6.53 -1.84
C LEU A 65 1.93 7.24 -0.61
N LYS A 66 1.38 8.44 -0.79
CA LYS A 66 0.72 9.18 0.29
C LYS A 66 -0.71 8.70 0.46
N ILE A 67 -1.07 8.29 1.67
CA ILE A 67 -2.45 7.96 2.01
C ILE A 67 -3.15 9.23 2.49
N ALA A 68 -3.74 9.99 1.56
CA ALA A 68 -4.29 11.31 1.85
C ALA A 68 -5.51 11.28 2.80
N GLY A 69 -6.35 10.26 2.70
CA GLY A 69 -7.56 10.10 3.51
C GLY A 69 -8.35 8.86 3.13
N MET A 70 -9.22 8.41 4.04
CA MET A 70 -10.07 7.24 3.86
C MET A 70 -11.53 7.64 4.03
N PHE A 71 -12.36 7.30 3.04
CA PHE A 71 -13.76 7.71 2.97
C PHE A 71 -14.66 6.49 2.78
N SER A 72 -15.86 6.53 3.35
CA SER A 72 -16.92 5.55 3.11
C SER A 72 -18.10 6.24 2.45
N ASN A 73 -18.67 5.63 1.42
CA ASN A 73 -19.99 6.03 0.93
C ASN A 73 -21.00 5.55 1.98
N GLY A 74 -21.61 6.51 2.68
CA GLY A 74 -22.72 6.25 3.60
C GLY A 74 -24.02 5.96 2.88
#